data_AF-A0A914P7S7-F1
#
_entry.id   AF-A0A914P7S7-F1
#
_cell.length_a   1.000
_cell.length_b   1.000
_cell.length_c   1.000
_cell.angle_alpha   90.00
_cell.angle_beta   90.00
_cell.angle_gamma   90.00
#
_symmetry.space_group_name_H-M   'P 1'
#
loop_
_entity.id
_entity.type
_entity.pdbx_description
1 polymer ?
#
loop_
_entity_poly.entity_id
_entity_poly.type
_entity_poly.pdbx_seq_one_letter_code
_entity_poly.pdbx_strand_id
1 'polypeptide(L)'
;MPFCNAINPPSKTFVKPLCVVCEDDSCGQHFGQYSCKACAAFFRRAVASKMTFECRFDKRCDISPRVRNICRYCRYQKCLDMGMNQNAVQAFRDSYDKRFTRSPSASLSYNANGHADMRRLPQLFDGYAKFQHLRSTSFGMLAAESNSQSWDPGVIYRSLDLETLLKFIPQSTYSSAKKGCHMETSLAYDMIMEDHFAPFSSLTPDDRKKLFDQFSVFFCNAEKSYNTYKAFGHIENNDKVMLADGGYVKLDEVYKYYVDSIDINADPEHLAR
;
A
#
# COMPACT_ATOMS: atom_id res chain seq x y z
N MET A 1 -22.26 62.88 -24.05
CA MET A 1 -22.20 61.41 -23.91
C MET A 1 -21.86 61.08 -22.45
N PRO A 2 -22.85 60.90 -21.55
CA PRO A 2 -22.62 60.44 -20.20
C PRO A 2 -22.82 58.93 -20.06
N PHE A 3 -22.00 58.36 -19.20
CA PHE A 3 -21.92 56.96 -18.80
C PHE A 3 -23.24 56.43 -18.21
N CYS A 4 -23.67 55.24 -18.64
CA CYS A 4 -24.75 54.50 -17.99
C CYS A 4 -24.21 53.69 -16.80
N ASN A 5 -24.66 54.03 -15.60
CA ASN A 5 -24.51 53.24 -14.38
C ASN A 5 -25.35 51.95 -14.49
N ALA A 6 -24.70 50.80 -14.34
CA ALA A 6 -25.38 49.51 -14.18
C ALA A 6 -25.74 49.29 -12.70
N ILE A 7 -27.04 49.19 -12.43
CA ILE A 7 -27.61 48.77 -11.14
C ILE A 7 -27.40 47.26 -11.00
N ASN A 8 -26.60 46.81 -10.03
CA ASN A 8 -26.47 45.40 -9.68
C ASN A 8 -27.71 44.92 -8.89
N PRO A 9 -28.36 43.80 -9.28
CA PRO A 9 -29.47 43.22 -8.53
C PRO A 9 -28.98 42.51 -7.25
N PRO A 10 -29.83 42.36 -6.21
CA PRO A 10 -29.45 41.82 -4.92
C PRO A 10 -29.09 40.34 -5.01
N SER A 11 -27.99 39.96 -4.38
CA SER A 11 -27.47 38.60 -4.29
C SER A 11 -28.46 37.68 -3.58
N LYS A 12 -28.90 36.62 -4.27
CA LYS A 12 -29.66 35.52 -3.66
C LYS A 12 -28.79 34.86 -2.58
N THR A 13 -29.21 34.97 -1.32
CA THR A 13 -28.62 34.22 -0.20
C THR A 13 -28.89 32.73 -0.40
N PHE A 14 -27.88 31.99 -0.84
CA PHE A 14 -27.94 30.54 -0.96
C PHE A 14 -27.92 29.92 0.45
N VAL A 15 -29.09 29.51 0.97
CA VAL A 15 -29.16 28.65 2.16
C VAL A 15 -28.65 27.26 1.77
N LYS A 16 -27.53 26.84 2.36
CA LYS A 16 -26.99 25.50 2.13
C LYS A 16 -27.93 24.46 2.73
N PRO A 17 -28.27 23.37 2.00
CA PRO A 17 -29.12 22.32 2.54
C PRO A 17 -28.44 21.60 3.70
N LEU A 18 -29.23 21.08 4.65
CA LEU A 18 -28.73 20.28 5.77
C LEU A 18 -28.71 18.79 5.42
N CYS A 19 -27.89 18.03 6.15
CA CYS A 19 -27.81 16.58 6.05
C CYS A 19 -29.10 15.94 6.54
N VAL A 20 -29.80 15.19 5.69
CA VAL A 20 -31.08 14.56 6.05
C VAL A 20 -30.96 13.50 7.17
N VAL A 21 -29.75 12.99 7.43
CA VAL A 21 -29.52 11.94 8.43
C VAL A 21 -29.26 12.52 9.82
N CYS A 22 -28.41 13.54 9.90
CA CYS A 22 -27.94 14.06 11.19
C CYS A 22 -27.98 15.58 11.30
N GLU A 23 -28.59 16.27 10.33
CA GLU A 23 -28.84 17.73 10.34
C GLU A 23 -27.59 18.62 10.37
N ASP A 24 -26.41 18.02 10.19
CA ASP A 24 -25.14 18.71 9.98
C ASP A 24 -25.10 19.40 8.61
N ASP A 25 -24.18 20.33 8.39
CA ASP A 25 -24.05 21.03 7.11
C ASP A 25 -23.81 20.02 5.97
N SER A 26 -24.68 20.05 4.95
CA SER A 26 -24.47 19.23 3.77
C SER A 26 -23.39 19.84 2.88
N CYS A 27 -22.55 18.97 2.32
CA CYS A 27 -21.61 19.34 1.28
C CYS A 27 -22.13 19.05 -0.14
N GLY A 28 -23.41 18.67 -0.27
CA GLY A 28 -24.06 18.32 -1.52
C GLY A 28 -24.77 16.96 -1.45
N GLN A 29 -25.25 16.51 -2.62
CA GLN A 29 -25.94 15.22 -2.72
C GLN A 29 -24.94 14.06 -2.75
N HIS A 30 -25.15 13.08 -1.87
CA HIS A 30 -24.44 11.80 -1.89
C HIS A 30 -25.45 10.67 -1.80
N PHE A 31 -25.34 9.71 -2.72
CA PHE A 31 -26.22 8.55 -2.78
C PHE A 31 -27.72 8.93 -2.86
N GLY A 32 -28.04 10.01 -3.59
CA GLY A 32 -29.41 10.45 -3.84
C GLY A 32 -29.99 11.45 -2.84
N GLN A 33 -29.28 11.79 -1.76
CA GLN A 33 -29.78 12.71 -0.73
C GLN A 33 -28.71 13.72 -0.29
N TYR A 34 -29.15 14.90 0.16
CA TYR A 34 -28.25 15.87 0.79
C TYR A 34 -27.72 15.31 2.11
N SER A 35 -26.40 15.09 2.17
CA SER A 35 -25.77 14.56 3.37
C SER A 35 -24.43 15.24 3.63
N CYS A 36 -23.95 15.16 4.86
CA CYS A 36 -22.60 15.59 5.22
C CYS A 36 -21.58 14.51 4.84
N LYS A 37 -20.30 14.88 4.74
CA LYS A 37 -19.19 13.96 4.39
C LYS A 37 -19.15 12.72 5.28
N ALA A 38 -19.45 12.89 6.58
CA ALA A 38 -19.39 11.80 7.56
C ALA A 38 -20.50 10.76 7.34
N CYS A 39 -21.75 11.20 7.10
CA CYS A 39 -22.85 10.27 6.83
C CYS A 39 -22.70 9.62 5.46
N ALA A 40 -22.21 10.35 4.44
CA ALA A 40 -21.86 9.77 3.15
C ALA A 40 -20.78 8.68 3.26
N ALA A 41 -19.67 8.95 3.98
CA ALA A 41 -18.61 7.97 4.17
C ALA A 41 -19.04 6.78 5.04
N PHE A 42 -19.89 7.00 6.04
CA PHE A 42 -20.48 5.93 6.84
C PHE A 42 -21.37 5.03 5.97
N PHE A 43 -22.30 5.60 5.22
CA PHE A 43 -23.20 4.86 4.34
C PHE A 43 -22.45 4.06 3.28
N ARG A 44 -21.45 4.68 2.61
CA ARG A 44 -20.58 4.00 1.65
C ARG A 44 -19.91 2.76 2.24
N ARG A 45 -19.33 2.87 3.44
CA ARG A 45 -18.65 1.74 4.11
C ARG A 45 -19.64 0.66 4.53
N ALA A 46 -20.77 1.05 5.13
CA ALA A 46 -21.80 0.12 5.56
C ALA A 46 -22.33 -0.72 4.41
N VAL A 47 -22.61 -0.08 3.26
CA VAL A 47 -23.10 -0.77 2.06
C VAL A 47 -21.99 -1.58 1.38
N ALA A 48 -20.80 -0.99 1.13
CA ALA A 48 -19.72 -1.66 0.39
C ALA A 48 -19.19 -2.92 1.09
N SER A 49 -19.16 -2.92 2.42
CA SER A 49 -18.73 -4.06 3.23
C SER A 49 -19.88 -4.94 3.71
N LYS A 50 -21.13 -4.71 3.24
CA LYS A 50 -22.35 -5.42 3.67
C LYS A 50 -22.45 -5.55 5.20
N MET A 51 -22.16 -4.46 5.92
CA MET A 51 -22.11 -4.48 7.38
C MET A 51 -23.50 -4.74 7.95
N THR A 52 -23.59 -5.73 8.84
CA THR A 52 -24.75 -5.91 9.72
C THR A 52 -24.47 -5.17 11.03
N PHE A 53 -25.49 -4.45 11.50
CA PHE A 53 -25.42 -3.76 12.78
C PHE A 53 -26.55 -4.26 13.66
N GLU A 54 -26.31 -4.23 14.97
CA GLU A 54 -27.33 -4.50 15.97
C GLU A 54 -27.49 -3.27 16.86
N CYS A 55 -28.73 -2.93 17.19
CA CYS A 55 -29.01 -1.87 18.15
C CYS A 55 -28.87 -2.43 19.56
N ARG A 56 -28.16 -1.72 20.44
CA ARG A 56 -28.05 -2.05 21.87
C ARG A 56 -29.13 -1.37 22.73
N PHE A 57 -30.12 -0.77 22.09
CA PHE A 57 -31.21 0.01 22.69
C PHE A 57 -32.51 -0.30 21.93
N ASP A 58 -33.52 0.58 22.00
CA ASP A 58 -34.87 0.36 21.44
C ASP A 58 -35.02 0.64 19.94
N LYS A 59 -33.94 0.52 19.15
CA LYS A 59 -33.93 0.79 17.70
C LYS A 59 -34.45 2.20 17.30
N ARG A 60 -34.45 3.15 18.25
CA ARG A 60 -34.93 4.53 18.11
C ARG A 60 -33.91 5.57 18.63
N CYS A 61 -32.62 5.30 18.42
CA CYS A 61 -31.56 6.20 18.89
C CYS A 61 -31.56 7.51 18.11
N ASP A 62 -31.36 8.64 18.80
CA ASP A 62 -31.18 9.94 18.16
C ASP A 62 -29.89 9.98 17.32
N ILE A 63 -29.98 10.63 16.16
CA ILE A 63 -28.89 10.78 15.20
C ILE A 63 -28.73 12.27 14.90
N SER A 64 -27.81 12.91 15.61
CA SER A 64 -27.39 14.31 15.43
C SER A 64 -25.85 14.39 15.31
N PRO A 65 -25.25 15.55 14.96
CA PRO A 65 -23.83 15.62 14.61
C PRO A 65 -22.90 15.14 15.74
N ARG A 66 -23.31 15.36 17.00
CA ARG A 66 -22.54 15.02 18.20
C ARG A 66 -22.62 13.55 18.57
N VAL A 67 -23.77 12.89 18.36
CA VAL A 67 -24.03 11.53 18.88
C VAL A 67 -24.26 10.48 17.80
N ARG A 68 -24.21 10.85 16.51
CA ARG A 68 -24.40 9.93 15.36
C ARG A 68 -23.48 8.69 15.34
N ASN A 69 -22.42 8.63 16.13
CA ASN A 69 -21.53 7.47 16.21
C ASN A 69 -21.93 6.44 17.28
N ILE A 70 -22.87 6.75 18.18
CA ILE A 70 -23.26 5.88 19.30
C ILE A 70 -23.94 4.59 18.80
N CYS A 71 -24.92 4.71 17.90
CA CYS A 71 -25.66 3.56 17.40
C CYS A 71 -25.54 3.45 15.87
N ARG A 72 -24.69 2.52 15.41
CA ARG A 72 -24.49 2.25 13.98
C ARG A 72 -25.74 1.68 13.32
N TYR A 73 -26.54 0.87 14.04
CA TYR A 73 -27.81 0.35 13.54
C TYR A 73 -28.79 1.48 13.21
N CYS A 74 -29.13 2.33 14.20
CA CYS A 74 -30.11 3.40 14.00
C CYS A 74 -29.61 4.43 12.99
N ARG A 75 -28.30 4.72 12.97
CA ARG A 75 -27.73 5.62 11.95
C ARG A 75 -27.91 5.05 10.55
N TYR A 76 -27.62 3.76 10.37
CA TYR A 76 -27.74 3.11 9.07
C TYR A 76 -29.20 2.99 8.66
N GLN A 77 -30.10 2.62 9.58
CA GLN A 77 -31.53 2.58 9.33
C GLN A 77 -32.05 3.96 8.91
N LYS A 78 -31.68 5.02 9.62
CA LYS A 78 -32.04 6.40 9.25
C LYS A 78 -31.49 6.82 7.88
N CYS A 79 -30.30 6.36 7.48
CA CYS A 79 -29.82 6.57 6.10
C CYS A 79 -30.78 5.95 5.07
N LEU A 80 -31.27 4.73 5.32
CA LEU A 80 -32.21 4.04 4.43
C LEU A 80 -33.58 4.70 4.43
N ASP A 81 -34.10 5.04 5.61
CA ASP A 81 -35.42 5.66 5.78
C ASP A 81 -35.48 7.03 5.12
N MET A 82 -34.39 7.81 5.17
CA MET A 82 -34.27 9.10 4.48
C MET A 82 -33.96 8.96 2.98
N GLY A 83 -33.90 7.74 2.45
CA GLY A 83 -33.79 7.47 1.01
C GLY A 83 -32.36 7.54 0.45
N MET A 84 -31.32 7.35 1.26
CA MET A 84 -29.98 7.13 0.72
C MET A 84 -29.95 5.81 -0.06
N ASN A 85 -29.63 5.89 -1.33
CA ASN A 85 -29.72 4.77 -2.26
C ASN A 85 -28.48 3.87 -2.16
N GLN A 86 -28.66 2.66 -1.62
CA GLN A 86 -27.59 1.65 -1.53
C GLN A 86 -27.02 1.29 -2.90
N ASN A 87 -27.84 1.28 -3.96
CA ASN A 87 -27.41 0.96 -5.32
C ASN A 87 -26.50 2.04 -5.93
N ALA A 88 -26.47 3.25 -5.36
CA ALA A 88 -25.55 4.31 -5.76
C ALA A 88 -24.14 4.13 -5.16
N VAL A 89 -23.94 3.15 -4.27
CA VAL A 89 -22.62 2.80 -3.72
C VAL A 89 -21.94 1.80 -4.67
N GLN A 90 -20.95 2.27 -5.43
CA GLN A 90 -20.16 1.43 -6.33
C GLN A 90 -19.27 0.46 -5.52
N ALA A 91 -19.38 -0.85 -5.78
CA ALA A 91 -18.59 -1.90 -5.10
C ALA A 91 -17.11 -1.94 -5.52
N PHE A 92 -16.77 -1.29 -6.63
CA PHE A 92 -15.42 -1.08 -7.13
C PHE A 92 -15.31 0.34 -7.70
N ARG A 93 -14.22 1.03 -7.38
CA ARG A 93 -13.84 2.23 -8.12
C ARG A 93 -13.22 1.76 -9.41
N ASP A 94 -13.94 1.98 -10.50
CA ASP A 94 -13.33 2.02 -11.82
C ASP A 94 -12.25 3.11 -11.76
N SER A 95 -11.04 2.78 -12.20
CA SER A 95 -10.12 3.73 -12.81
C SER A 95 -10.85 4.28 -14.05
N TYR A 96 -11.78 5.21 -13.80
CA TYR A 96 -12.80 5.84 -14.65
C TYR A 96 -12.93 5.29 -16.09
N ASP A 97 -13.97 4.55 -16.47
CA ASP A 97 -15.40 4.80 -16.24
C ASP A 97 -16.18 3.49 -15.99
N LYS A 98 -17.14 3.59 -15.07
CA LYS A 98 -18.33 2.73 -14.88
C LYS A 98 -18.17 1.19 -14.97
N ARG A 99 -18.51 0.62 -13.81
CA ARG A 99 -19.50 -0.44 -13.54
C ARG A 99 -18.97 -1.88 -13.51
N PHE A 100 -19.17 -2.46 -12.30
CA PHE A 100 -19.55 -3.84 -11.98
C PHE A 100 -18.40 -4.87 -12.05
N THR A 101 -18.08 -5.69 -11.04
CA THR A 101 -18.79 -6.20 -9.85
C THR A 101 -17.80 -6.91 -8.93
N ARG A 102 -17.96 -6.72 -7.61
CA ARG A 102 -17.19 -7.39 -6.56
C ARG A 102 -17.85 -8.68 -6.10
N SER A 103 -17.18 -9.79 -6.44
CA SER A 103 -16.96 -11.03 -5.66
C SER A 103 -18.11 -12.05 -5.57
N PRO A 104 -17.76 -13.35 -5.48
CA PRO A 104 -17.57 -13.93 -4.14
C PRO A 104 -16.47 -15.01 -4.01
N SER A 105 -15.98 -15.14 -2.77
CA SER A 105 -15.45 -16.35 -2.13
C SER A 105 -14.16 -16.99 -2.66
N ALA A 106 -13.16 -17.00 -1.77
CA ALA A 106 -12.04 -17.93 -1.82
C ALA A 106 -12.55 -19.37 -1.71
N SER A 107 -12.80 -19.98 -2.86
CA SER A 107 -12.53 -21.39 -3.08
C SER A 107 -11.41 -21.44 -4.12
N LEU A 108 -10.38 -22.25 -3.89
CA LEU A 108 -9.42 -22.57 -4.94
C LEU A 108 -10.18 -23.31 -6.05
N SER A 109 -10.66 -22.57 -7.05
CA SER A 109 -11.15 -23.15 -8.30
C SER A 109 -9.98 -23.20 -9.26
N TYR A 110 -9.36 -24.38 -9.35
CA TYR A 110 -8.43 -24.70 -10.41
C TYR A 110 -9.23 -24.70 -11.72
N ASN A 111 -8.95 -23.75 -12.61
CA ASN A 111 -9.63 -23.67 -13.89
C ASN A 111 -9.12 -24.84 -14.76
N ALA A 112 -10.02 -25.71 -15.23
CA ALA A 112 -9.70 -26.95 -15.95
C ALA A 112 -8.92 -26.76 -17.28
N ASN A 113 -8.63 -25.50 -17.65
CA ASN A 113 -7.94 -25.11 -18.88
C ASN A 113 -6.52 -24.57 -18.66
N GLY A 114 -5.93 -24.70 -17.46
CA GLY A 114 -4.51 -24.40 -17.25
C GLY A 114 -4.09 -22.92 -17.37
N HIS A 115 -5.01 -21.98 -17.52
CA HIS A 115 -4.72 -20.55 -17.51
C HIS A 115 -4.79 -19.97 -16.09
N ALA A 116 -3.70 -19.36 -15.63
CA ALA A 116 -3.62 -18.69 -14.33
C ALA A 116 -4.67 -17.56 -14.22
N ASP A 117 -5.42 -17.52 -13.11
CA ASP A 117 -6.41 -16.46 -12.82
C ASP A 117 -5.69 -15.14 -12.49
N MET A 118 -5.52 -14.28 -13.49
CA MET A 118 -4.83 -12.99 -13.39
C MET A 118 -5.63 -11.89 -12.66
N ARG A 119 -6.83 -12.18 -12.15
CA ARG A 119 -7.67 -11.19 -11.43
C ARG A 119 -7.06 -10.71 -10.11
N ARG A 120 -6.08 -11.44 -9.56
CA ARG A 120 -5.37 -11.07 -8.32
C ARG A 120 -4.11 -10.25 -8.54
N LEU A 121 -3.61 -10.15 -9.77
CA LEU A 121 -2.40 -9.37 -10.06
C LEU A 121 -2.46 -7.93 -9.54
N PRO A 122 -3.55 -7.16 -9.70
CA PRO A 122 -3.60 -5.79 -9.19
C PRO A 122 -3.38 -5.70 -7.67
N GLN A 123 -3.95 -6.64 -6.91
CA GLN A 123 -3.78 -6.68 -5.45
C GLN A 123 -2.35 -7.03 -5.06
N LEU A 124 -1.72 -7.96 -5.78
CA LEU A 124 -0.31 -8.30 -5.60
C LEU A 124 0.59 -7.10 -5.95
N PHE A 125 0.26 -6.35 -7.01
CA PHE A 125 0.96 -5.12 -7.37
C PHE A 125 0.84 -4.04 -6.29
N ASP A 126 -0.34 -3.86 -5.69
CA ASP A 126 -0.53 -2.89 -4.60
C ASP A 126 0.33 -3.24 -3.38
N GLY A 127 0.33 -4.52 -2.98
CA GLY A 127 1.18 -5.02 -1.90
C GLY A 127 2.67 -4.80 -2.22
N TYR A 128 3.09 -5.12 -3.43
CA TYR A 128 4.47 -4.93 -3.88
C TYR A 128 4.88 -3.45 -3.96
N ALA A 129 4.00 -2.56 -4.43
CA ALA A 129 4.26 -1.12 -4.46
C ALA A 129 4.46 -0.56 -3.05
N LYS A 130 3.66 -1.04 -2.08
CA LYS A 130 3.84 -0.70 -0.67
C LYS A 130 5.17 -1.21 -0.13
N PHE A 131 5.52 -2.46 -0.42
CA PHE A 131 6.83 -3.04 -0.06
C PHE A 131 7.97 -2.17 -0.59
N GLN A 132 7.94 -1.77 -1.87
CA GLN A 132 8.97 -0.90 -2.44
C GLN A 132 9.06 0.47 -1.74
N HIS A 133 7.93 1.08 -1.42
CA HIS A 133 7.89 2.37 -0.72
C HIS A 133 8.48 2.27 0.70
N LEU A 134 8.07 1.26 1.47
CA LEU A 134 8.60 1.02 2.81
C LEU A 134 10.09 0.71 2.75
N ARG A 135 10.51 -0.19 1.85
CA ARG A 135 11.92 -0.53 1.64
C ARG A 135 12.76 0.71 1.36
N SER A 136 12.33 1.57 0.43
CA SER A 136 13.03 2.81 0.10
C SER A 136 13.15 3.76 1.29
N THR A 137 12.14 3.81 2.16
CA THR A 137 12.17 4.67 3.35
C THR A 137 13.09 4.09 4.43
N SER A 138 13.04 2.77 4.64
CA SER A 138 13.82 2.09 5.67
C SER A 138 15.32 2.05 5.35
N PHE A 139 15.70 1.95 4.07
CA PHE A 139 17.09 2.12 3.64
C PHE A 139 17.67 3.50 3.98
N GLY A 140 16.88 4.57 3.83
CA GLY A 140 17.30 5.92 4.26
C GLY A 140 17.61 6.00 5.76
N MET A 141 16.89 5.22 6.59
CA MET A 141 17.14 5.14 8.03
C MET A 141 18.42 4.34 8.35
N LEU A 142 18.62 3.18 7.71
CA LEU A 142 19.84 2.37 7.89
C LEU A 142 21.12 3.12 7.47
N ALA A 143 21.03 3.91 6.39
CA ALA A 143 22.13 4.75 5.93
C ALA A 143 22.48 5.82 6.98
N ALA A 144 21.48 6.49 7.56
CA ALA A 144 21.68 7.53 8.58
C ALA A 144 22.38 7.02 9.85
N GLU A 145 22.17 5.75 10.24
CA GLU A 145 22.86 5.13 11.39
C GLU A 145 24.36 4.87 11.15
N SER A 146 24.77 4.74 9.89
CA SER A 146 26.13 4.33 9.52
C SER A 146 27.13 5.48 9.36
N ASN A 147 26.73 6.73 9.59
CA ASN A 147 27.53 7.93 9.31
C ASN A 147 28.04 8.03 7.86
N SER A 148 27.55 7.16 6.97
CA SER A 148 27.78 7.23 5.54
C SER A 148 26.84 8.26 4.94
N GLN A 149 27.29 8.94 3.88
CA GLN A 149 26.49 9.91 3.13
C GLN A 149 25.06 9.36 2.96
N SER A 150 24.05 10.07 3.47
CA SER A 150 22.63 9.74 3.30
C SER A 150 22.37 9.51 1.82
N TRP A 151 22.32 8.25 1.39
CA TRP A 151 22.06 7.93 0.00
C TRP A 151 20.57 7.65 -0.17
N ASP A 152 20.00 8.24 -1.21
CA ASP A 152 18.58 8.08 -1.56
C ASP A 152 18.42 6.79 -2.36
N PRO A 153 17.73 5.77 -1.83
CA PRO A 153 17.48 4.53 -2.56
C PRO A 153 16.63 4.71 -3.81
N GLY A 154 15.95 5.85 -3.93
CA GLY A 154 15.32 6.32 -5.15
C GLY A 154 16.28 6.46 -6.34
N VAL A 155 17.59 6.56 -6.10
CA VAL A 155 18.63 6.71 -7.12
C VAL A 155 18.67 5.52 -8.09
N ILE A 156 18.41 4.29 -7.62
CA ILE A 156 18.37 3.10 -8.50
C ILE A 156 17.21 3.14 -9.51
N TYR A 157 16.23 4.03 -9.30
CA TYR A 157 15.09 4.25 -10.19
C TYR A 157 15.30 5.46 -11.11
N ARG A 158 16.43 6.15 -11.02
CA ARG A 158 16.78 7.29 -11.88
C ARG A 158 17.67 6.80 -13.02
N SER A 159 17.46 7.31 -14.23
CA SER A 159 18.36 7.08 -15.36
C SER A 159 19.62 7.93 -15.20
N LEU A 160 20.63 7.40 -14.53
CA LEU A 160 21.91 8.05 -14.27
C LEU A 160 23.05 7.26 -14.91
N ASP A 161 24.14 7.94 -15.24
CA ASP A 161 25.36 7.28 -15.70
C ASP A 161 26.08 6.55 -14.55
N LEU A 162 26.95 5.59 -14.90
CA LEU A 162 27.65 4.74 -13.93
C LEU A 162 28.48 5.54 -12.92
N GLU A 163 29.19 6.58 -13.35
CA GLU A 163 30.04 7.36 -12.47
C GLU A 163 29.20 8.09 -11.42
N THR A 164 28.07 8.65 -11.85
CA THR A 164 27.09 9.28 -10.96
C THR A 164 26.45 8.27 -10.03
N LEU A 165 26.05 7.08 -10.52
CA LEU A 165 25.49 6.01 -9.67
C LEU A 165 26.46 5.59 -8.55
N LEU A 166 27.74 5.39 -8.88
CA LEU A 166 28.75 4.95 -7.90
C LEU A 166 29.13 6.03 -6.87
N LYS A 167 28.85 7.31 -7.14
CA LYS A 167 28.97 8.38 -6.14
C LYS A 167 27.88 8.32 -5.08
N PHE A 168 26.74 7.72 -5.41
CA PHE A 168 25.57 7.66 -4.53
C PHE A 168 25.35 6.28 -3.90
N ILE A 169 25.66 5.18 -4.59
CA ILE A 169 25.44 3.83 -4.06
C ILE A 169 26.72 3.36 -3.36
N PRO A 170 26.71 3.12 -2.04
CA PRO A 170 27.89 2.66 -1.31
C PRO A 170 28.19 1.19 -1.58
N GLN A 171 29.44 0.77 -1.33
CA GLN A 171 29.75 -0.65 -1.22
C GLN A 171 29.16 -1.21 0.07
N SER A 172 28.46 -2.33 -0.04
CA SER A 172 27.88 -3.03 1.10
C SER A 172 28.96 -3.75 1.90
N THR A 173 28.73 -3.85 3.21
CA THR A 173 29.47 -4.75 4.10
C THR A 173 28.56 -5.92 4.51
N TYR A 174 29.14 -6.97 5.08
CA TYR A 174 28.36 -8.11 5.55
C TYR A 174 27.36 -7.68 6.62
N SER A 175 27.78 -6.85 7.58
CA SER A 175 26.88 -6.38 8.65
C SER A 175 25.75 -5.52 8.13
N SER A 176 26.01 -4.63 7.16
CA SER A 176 24.95 -3.79 6.58
C SER A 176 23.96 -4.63 5.77
N ALA A 177 24.45 -5.53 4.91
CA ALA A 177 23.60 -6.42 4.13
C ALA A 177 22.80 -7.40 4.99
N LYS A 178 23.35 -7.87 6.12
CA LYS A 178 22.62 -8.69 7.10
C LYS A 178 21.44 -7.92 7.71
N LYS A 179 21.66 -6.67 8.15
CA LYS A 179 20.58 -5.79 8.64
C LYS A 179 19.52 -5.54 7.57
N GLY A 180 19.95 -5.27 6.33
CA GLY A 180 19.09 -5.13 5.17
C GLY A 180 18.22 -6.37 4.93
N CYS A 181 18.81 -7.57 4.96
CA CYS A 181 18.09 -8.83 4.80
C CYS A 181 17.01 -9.03 5.87
N HIS A 182 17.31 -8.75 7.14
CA HIS A 182 16.33 -8.87 8.23
C HIS A 182 15.15 -7.92 8.05
N MET A 183 15.44 -6.67 7.69
CA MET A 183 14.42 -5.67 7.43
C MET A 183 13.58 -6.02 6.19
N GLU A 184 14.18 -6.41 5.07
CA GLU A 184 13.44 -6.84 3.87
C GLU A 184 12.54 -8.05 4.17
N THR A 185 13.01 -8.99 4.99
CA THR A 185 12.22 -10.15 5.42
C THR A 185 10.98 -9.71 6.21
N SER A 186 11.14 -8.78 7.16
CA SER A 186 10.00 -8.22 7.90
C SER A 186 9.01 -7.49 6.99
N LEU A 187 9.51 -6.68 6.04
CA LEU A 187 8.65 -5.97 5.08
C LEU A 187 7.93 -6.92 4.13
N ALA A 188 8.60 -7.99 3.68
CA ALA A 188 7.98 -9.02 2.85
C ALA A 188 6.89 -9.77 3.63
N TYR A 189 7.11 -10.04 4.92
CA TYR A 189 6.09 -10.63 5.78
C TYR A 189 4.86 -9.73 5.89
N ASP A 190 5.06 -8.44 6.17
CA ASP A 190 3.98 -7.45 6.24
C ASP A 190 3.19 -7.38 4.92
N MET A 191 3.89 -7.33 3.79
CA MET A 191 3.30 -7.32 2.46
C MET A 191 2.33 -8.50 2.23
N ILE A 192 2.73 -9.71 2.65
CA ILE A 192 1.95 -10.94 2.43
C ILE A 192 0.82 -11.09 3.46
N MET A 193 1.04 -10.61 4.69
CA MET A 193 0.05 -10.67 5.76
C MET A 193 -1.11 -9.70 5.53
N GLU A 194 -0.89 -8.64 4.76
CA GLU A 194 -1.96 -7.77 4.31
C GLU A 194 -2.91 -8.49 3.33
N ASP A 195 -4.13 -7.98 3.20
CA ASP A 195 -5.19 -8.56 2.34
C ASP A 195 -4.83 -8.61 0.83
N HIS A 196 -3.63 -8.20 0.46
CA HIS A 196 -3.06 -8.24 -0.89
C HIS A 196 -2.70 -9.66 -1.36
N PHE A 197 -2.39 -10.59 -0.46
CA PHE A 197 -1.95 -11.96 -0.78
C PHE A 197 -2.94 -13.02 -0.27
N ALA A 198 -4.24 -12.81 -0.50
CA ALA A 198 -5.24 -13.84 -0.17
C ALA A 198 -4.97 -15.15 -0.93
N PRO A 199 -5.14 -16.33 -0.29
CA PRO A 199 -5.73 -16.54 1.03
C PRO A 199 -4.71 -16.70 2.17
N PHE A 200 -3.48 -16.19 2.05
CA PHE A 200 -2.38 -16.45 3.00
C PHE A 200 -2.76 -16.15 4.46
N SER A 201 -3.45 -15.03 4.72
CA SER A 201 -3.91 -14.64 6.05
C SER A 201 -4.89 -15.64 6.69
N SER A 202 -5.56 -16.47 5.89
CA SER A 202 -6.52 -17.49 6.36
C SER A 202 -5.89 -18.84 6.72
N LEU A 203 -4.60 -19.03 6.45
CA LEU A 203 -3.88 -20.26 6.78
C LEU A 203 -3.56 -20.35 8.27
N THR A 204 -3.25 -21.57 8.73
CA THR A 204 -2.79 -21.79 10.11
C THR A 204 -1.44 -21.09 10.36
N PRO A 205 -1.10 -20.72 11.61
CA PRO A 205 0.19 -20.12 11.91
C PRO A 205 1.40 -20.95 11.42
N ASP A 206 1.34 -22.27 11.55
CA ASP A 206 2.41 -23.18 11.12
C ASP A 206 2.55 -23.24 9.60
N ASP A 207 1.44 -23.26 8.86
CA ASP A 207 1.47 -23.27 7.40
C ASP A 207 1.96 -21.93 6.84
N ARG A 208 1.53 -20.82 7.44
CA ARG A 208 2.05 -19.48 7.08
C ARG A 208 3.55 -19.42 7.25
N LYS A 209 4.07 -19.92 8.39
CA LYS A 209 5.50 -19.94 8.65
C LYS A 209 6.25 -20.76 7.58
N LYS A 210 5.83 -21.99 7.33
CA LYS A 210 6.48 -22.87 6.33
C LYS A 210 6.49 -22.26 4.93
N LEU A 211 5.37 -21.69 4.50
CA LEU A 211 5.26 -21.06 3.19
C LEU A 211 6.10 -19.79 3.10
N PHE A 212 6.11 -18.98 4.16
CA PHE A 212 6.90 -17.75 4.20
C PHE A 212 8.40 -18.02 4.20
N ASP A 213 8.85 -19.02 4.96
CA ASP A 213 10.26 -19.41 5.01
C ASP A 213 10.78 -19.80 3.61
N GLN A 214 9.96 -20.46 2.80
CA GLN A 214 10.30 -20.77 1.40
C GLN A 214 10.19 -19.55 0.49
N PHE A 215 9.10 -18.80 0.60
CA PHE A 215 8.83 -17.64 -0.25
C PHE A 215 9.88 -16.54 -0.10
N SER A 216 10.25 -16.20 1.14
CA SER A 216 11.09 -15.04 1.45
C SER A 216 12.46 -15.12 0.76
N VAL A 217 13.08 -16.29 0.70
CA VAL A 217 14.37 -16.50 0.03
C VAL A 217 14.25 -16.23 -1.47
N PHE A 218 13.25 -16.80 -2.14
CA PHE A 218 13.06 -16.60 -3.58
C PHE A 218 12.69 -15.16 -3.92
N PHE A 219 11.80 -14.57 -3.13
CA PHE A 219 11.38 -13.19 -3.30
C PHE A 219 12.56 -12.22 -3.15
N CYS A 220 13.34 -12.32 -2.08
CA CYS A 220 14.49 -11.46 -1.88
C CYS A 220 15.57 -11.66 -2.94
N ASN A 221 15.80 -12.89 -3.42
CA ASN A 221 16.74 -13.14 -4.51
C ASN A 221 16.27 -12.55 -5.86
N ALA A 222 14.98 -12.65 -6.16
CA ALA A 222 14.40 -12.02 -7.34
C ALA A 222 14.51 -10.49 -7.28
N GLU A 223 14.23 -9.90 -6.10
CA GLU A 223 14.38 -8.46 -5.87
C GLU A 223 15.82 -7.98 -6.06
N LYS A 224 16.80 -8.69 -5.49
CA LYS A 224 18.23 -8.38 -5.68
C LYS A 224 18.63 -8.45 -7.15
N SER A 225 18.18 -9.48 -7.86
CA SER A 225 18.46 -9.66 -9.29
C SER A 225 17.85 -8.52 -10.12
N TYR A 226 16.61 -8.16 -9.84
CA TYR A 226 15.92 -7.07 -10.52
C TYR A 226 16.58 -5.71 -10.26
N ASN A 227 16.93 -5.41 -9.01
CA ASN A 227 17.60 -4.16 -8.66
C ASN A 227 19.01 -4.09 -9.26
N THR A 228 19.73 -5.21 -9.29
CA THR A 228 21.03 -5.31 -9.97
C THR A 228 20.91 -5.01 -11.46
N TYR A 229 19.93 -5.62 -12.14
CA TYR A 229 19.67 -5.33 -13.54
C TYR A 229 19.28 -3.87 -13.77
N LYS A 230 18.45 -3.28 -12.90
CA LYS A 230 18.09 -1.86 -13.02
C LYS A 230 19.28 -0.93 -12.85
N ALA A 231 20.08 -1.16 -11.82
CA ALA A 231 21.22 -0.29 -11.50
C ALA A 231 22.36 -0.47 -12.51
N PHE A 232 22.64 -1.70 -12.94
CA PHE A 232 23.88 -2.05 -13.63
C PHE A 232 23.69 -2.84 -14.93
N GLY A 233 22.47 -3.21 -15.31
CA GLY A 233 22.21 -4.07 -16.47
C GLY A 233 22.51 -3.43 -17.84
N HIS A 234 22.72 -2.12 -17.88
CA HIS A 234 23.16 -1.39 -19.06
C HIS A 234 24.69 -1.32 -19.19
N ILE A 235 25.44 -1.86 -18.22
CA ILE A 235 26.90 -1.84 -18.17
C ILE A 235 27.41 -3.15 -18.75
N GLU A 236 28.26 -3.03 -19.78
CA GLU A 236 28.92 -4.19 -20.36
C GLU A 236 29.87 -4.84 -19.35
N ASN A 237 29.86 -6.17 -19.27
CA ASN A 237 30.67 -6.97 -18.34
C ASN A 237 30.51 -6.54 -16.86
N ASN A 238 29.28 -6.20 -16.44
CA ASN A 238 29.01 -5.82 -15.07
C ASN A 238 29.42 -6.92 -14.07
N ASP A 239 30.30 -6.54 -13.15
CA ASP A 239 30.82 -7.33 -12.04
C ASP A 239 30.17 -6.96 -10.70
N LYS A 240 29.10 -6.15 -10.69
CA LYS A 240 28.46 -5.65 -9.46
C LYS A 240 27.11 -6.29 -9.20
N VAL A 241 26.81 -6.56 -7.94
CA VAL A 241 25.52 -7.08 -7.48
C VAL A 241 24.99 -6.19 -6.37
N MET A 242 23.73 -5.79 -6.48
CA MET A 242 23.02 -5.03 -5.43
C MET A 242 22.65 -5.97 -4.27
N LEU A 243 22.84 -5.49 -3.04
CA LEU A 243 22.47 -6.24 -1.82
C LEU A 243 21.24 -5.64 -1.13
N ALA A 244 20.76 -6.35 -0.11
CA ALA A 244 19.52 -6.05 0.61
C ALA A 244 19.60 -4.80 1.48
N ASP A 245 20.76 -4.18 1.65
CA ASP A 245 20.94 -2.86 2.27
C ASP A 245 20.88 -1.73 1.24
N GLY A 246 20.71 -2.08 -0.04
CA GLY A 246 20.69 -1.16 -1.16
C GLY A 246 22.07 -0.71 -1.64
N GLY A 247 23.15 -1.17 -1.01
CA GLY A 247 24.51 -1.02 -1.55
C GLY A 247 24.82 -2.07 -2.62
N TYR A 248 26.08 -2.11 -3.05
CA TYR A 248 26.56 -3.12 -3.99
C TYR A 248 27.81 -3.83 -3.48
N VAL A 249 28.04 -5.05 -3.97
CA VAL A 249 29.33 -5.75 -3.90
C VAL A 249 29.90 -5.90 -5.29
N LYS A 250 31.22 -5.86 -5.42
CA LYS A 250 31.90 -6.30 -6.65
C LYS A 250 32.31 -7.76 -6.54
N LEU A 251 32.06 -8.52 -7.59
CA LEU A 251 32.31 -9.96 -7.65
C LEU A 251 33.81 -10.30 -7.64
N ASP A 252 34.67 -9.38 -8.06
CA ASP A 252 36.13 -9.52 -7.98
C ASP A 252 36.71 -9.12 -6.61
N GLU A 253 35.92 -8.43 -5.77
CA GLU A 253 36.32 -7.92 -4.45
C GLU A 253 35.44 -8.50 -3.31
N VAL A 254 34.83 -9.67 -3.50
CA VAL A 254 33.89 -10.29 -2.54
C VAL A 254 34.49 -10.46 -1.15
N TYR A 255 35.80 -10.69 -1.04
CA TYR A 255 36.46 -10.79 0.26
C TYR A 255 36.30 -9.52 1.11
N LYS A 256 36.25 -8.33 0.49
CA LYS A 256 36.06 -7.04 1.20
C LYS A 256 34.70 -6.97 1.88
N TYR A 257 33.69 -7.61 1.30
CA TYR A 257 32.35 -7.66 1.86
C TYR A 257 32.30 -8.39 3.20
N TYR A 258 33.11 -9.44 3.38
CA TYR A 258 33.13 -10.25 4.61
C TYR A 258 34.08 -9.72 5.70
N VAL A 259 34.78 -8.59 5.50
CA VAL A 259 35.78 -8.08 6.46
C VAL A 259 35.16 -7.76 7.83
N ASP A 260 33.91 -7.33 7.86
CA ASP A 260 33.20 -6.96 9.09
C ASP A 260 32.24 -8.06 9.56
N SER A 261 32.41 -9.31 9.12
CA SER A 261 31.56 -10.42 9.56
C SER A 261 31.85 -10.81 11.01
N ILE A 262 31.23 -10.11 11.95
CA ILE A 262 31.27 -10.44 13.38
C ILE A 262 30.40 -11.70 13.62
N ASP A 263 30.88 -12.59 14.49
CA ASP A 263 30.24 -13.88 14.85
C ASP A 263 30.26 -14.98 13.77
N ILE A 264 31.03 -14.81 12.68
CA ILE A 264 31.31 -15.91 11.74
C ILE A 264 32.74 -16.40 11.99
N ASN A 265 32.88 -17.64 12.47
CA ASN A 265 34.18 -18.27 12.75
C ASN A 265 34.92 -18.75 11.49
N ALA A 266 34.39 -18.47 10.31
CA ALA A 266 35.02 -18.81 9.04
C ALA A 266 35.80 -17.61 8.51
N ASP A 267 37.01 -17.86 8.05
CA ASP A 267 37.86 -16.88 7.39
C ASP A 267 37.13 -16.21 6.19
N PRO A 268 37.14 -14.86 6.06
CA PRO A 268 36.49 -14.15 4.96
C PRO A 268 36.85 -14.67 3.56
N GLU A 269 38.08 -15.15 3.34
CA GLU A 269 38.46 -15.78 2.06
C GLU A 269 37.75 -17.11 1.81
N HIS A 270 37.42 -17.86 2.87
CA HIS A 270 36.65 -19.09 2.78
C HIS A 270 35.15 -18.84 2.55
N LEU A 271 34.60 -17.73 3.04
CA LEU A 271 33.21 -17.34 2.82
C LEU A 271 32.94 -16.81 1.40
N ALA A 272 33.98 -16.33 0.72
CA ALA A 272 33.92 -15.77 -0.62
C ALA A 272 34.00 -16.81 -1.75
N ARG A 273 34.29 -18.09 -1.45
CA ARG A 273 34.36 -19.22 -2.40
C ARG A 273 33.06 -20.01 -2.42
#